data_AF-A0A662L2I9-F1
#
_entry.id   AF-A0A662L2I9-F1
#
_cell.length_a   1.000
_cell.length_b   1.000
_cell.length_c   1.000
_cell.angle_alpha   90.00
_cell.angle_beta   90.00
_cell.angle_gamma   90.00
#
_symmetry.space_group_name_H-M   'P 1'
#
loop_
_entity.id
_entity.type
_entity.pdbx_description
1 polymer ?
#
loop_
_entity_poly.entity_id
_entity_poly.type
_entity_poly.pdbx_seq_one_letter_code
_entity_poly.pdbx_strand_id
1 'polypeptide(L)'
;MFRTLLVALTIISLILPVISYRYFIQLMKLVKIRRANFLLAGTMTVLTGYIFFLLPWIFIGNDVPEIRIFSYYIILIGLIILVYGVIKIYMDWKEVIK
;
A
#
# COMPACT_ATOMS: atom_id res chain seq x y z
N MET A 1 -18.99 -2.43 21.71
CA MET A 1 -19.21 -1.16 20.98
C MET A 1 -17.94 -0.65 20.29
N PHE A 2 -16.82 -0.50 21.00
CA PHE A 2 -15.57 -0.01 20.38
C PHE A 2 -14.96 -0.96 19.34
N ARG A 3 -14.93 -2.27 19.61
CA ARG A 3 -14.42 -3.28 18.65
C ARG A 3 -15.20 -3.29 17.33
N THR A 4 -16.53 -3.25 17.39
CA THR A 4 -17.38 -3.21 16.18
C THR A 4 -17.18 -1.93 15.37
N LEU A 5 -16.98 -0.79 16.03
CA LEU A 5 -16.63 0.47 15.37
C LEU A 5 -15.27 0.36 14.64
N LEU A 6 -14.24 -0.16 15.32
CA LEU A 6 -12.92 -0.37 14.72
C LEU A 6 -12.99 -1.28 13.49
N VAL A 7 -13.70 -2.40 13.59
CA VAL A 7 -13.90 -3.31 12.45
C VAL A 7 -14.58 -2.59 11.28
N ALA A 8 -15.64 -1.81 11.54
CA ALA A 8 -16.33 -1.05 10.49
C ALA A 8 -15.41 -0.03 9.82
N LEU A 9 -14.63 0.73 10.61
CA LEU A 9 -13.65 1.69 10.10
C LEU A 9 -12.54 1.01 9.29
N THR A 10 -12.05 -0.15 9.74
CA THR A 10 -11.07 -0.94 9.00
C THR A 10 -11.64 -1.40 7.66
N ILE A 11 -12.86 -1.92 7.63
CA ILE A 11 -13.51 -2.34 6.37
C ILE A 11 -13.67 -1.15 5.41
N ILE A 12 -14.13 0.01 5.90
CA ILE A 12 -14.23 1.23 5.10
C ILE A 12 -12.85 1.64 4.56
N SER A 13 -11.81 1.58 5.40
CA SER A 13 -10.44 1.92 4.99
C SER A 13 -9.88 0.97 3.94
N LEU A 14 -10.35 -0.29 3.86
CA LEU A 14 -9.95 -1.26 2.84
C LEU A 14 -10.67 -1.04 1.50
N ILE A 15 -11.85 -0.42 1.51
CA ILE A 15 -12.58 -0.08 0.28
C ILE A 15 -11.93 1.11 -0.44
N LEU A 16 -11.38 2.08 0.30
CA LEU A 16 -10.73 3.26 -0.26
C LEU A 16 -9.61 2.92 -1.27
N PRO A 17 -8.63 2.03 -0.97
CA PRO A 17 -7.62 1.58 -1.93
C PRO A 17 -8.21 1.03 -3.23
N VAL A 18 -9.35 0.32 -3.17
CA VAL A 18 -10.00 -0.26 -4.35
C VAL A 18 -10.54 0.84 -5.26
N ILE A 19 -11.12 1.89 -4.68
CA ILE A 19 -11.59 3.06 -5.44
C ILE A 19 -10.40 3.81 -6.02
N SER A 20 -9.39 4.12 -5.20
CA SER A 20 -8.16 4.80 -5.63
C SER A 20 -7.43 4.04 -6.75
N TYR A 21 -7.45 2.70 -6.73
CA TYR A 21 -6.87 1.86 -7.78
C TYR A 21 -7.48 2.13 -9.16
N ARG A 22 -8.81 2.30 -9.23
CA ARG A 22 -9.49 2.59 -10.51
C ARG A 22 -9.01 3.91 -11.09
N TYR A 23 -8.97 4.96 -10.27
CA TYR A 23 -8.49 6.28 -10.70
C TYR A 23 -7.01 6.24 -11.07
N PHE A 24 -6.19 5.54 -10.29
CA PHE A 24 -4.77 5.37 -10.57
C PHE A 24 -4.55 4.71 -11.95
N ILE A 25 -5.23 3.61 -12.27
CA ILE A 25 -5.10 2.98 -13.59
C ILE A 25 -5.48 3.94 -14.72
N GLN A 26 -6.59 4.68 -14.57
CA GLN A 26 -7.02 5.64 -15.58
C GLN A 26 -5.94 6.72 -15.80
N LEU A 27 -5.40 7.28 -14.72
CA LEU A 27 -4.29 8.23 -14.77
C LEU A 27 -3.05 7.63 -15.45
N MET A 28 -2.61 6.44 -15.05
CA MET A 28 -1.40 5.83 -15.60
C MET A 28 -1.53 5.47 -17.08
N LYS A 29 -2.74 5.12 -17.55
CA LYS A 29 -3.02 4.97 -18.98
C LYS A 29 -2.86 6.27 -19.74
N LEU A 30 -3.37 7.39 -19.20
CA LEU A 30 -3.23 8.71 -19.82
C LEU A 30 -1.77 9.13 -19.91
N VAL A 31 -1.00 8.90 -18.84
CA VAL A 31 0.40 9.29 -18.74
C VAL A 31 1.35 8.29 -19.44
N LYS A 32 0.82 7.17 -19.98
CA LYS A 32 1.58 6.13 -20.70
C LYS A 32 2.76 5.53 -19.93
N ILE A 33 2.72 5.56 -18.59
CA ILE A 33 3.79 5.02 -17.75
C ILE A 33 3.65 3.48 -17.69
N ARG A 34 4.52 2.77 -18.41
CA ARG A 34 4.55 1.28 -18.42
C ARG A 34 4.91 0.66 -17.07
N ARG A 35 5.63 1.40 -16.23
CA ARG A 35 6.17 0.93 -14.93
C ARG A 35 5.27 1.23 -13.73
N ALA A 36 4.03 1.65 -13.99
CA ALA A 36 3.00 1.89 -12.97
C ALA A 36 2.78 0.72 -12.01
N ASN A 37 2.97 -0.50 -12.52
CA ASN A 37 2.76 -1.73 -11.78
C ASN A 37 3.67 -1.86 -10.55
N PHE A 38 4.87 -1.24 -10.56
CA PHE A 38 5.72 -1.20 -9.37
C PHE A 38 5.10 -0.36 -8.25
N LEU A 39 4.47 0.77 -8.60
CA LEU A 39 3.76 1.60 -7.61
C LEU A 39 2.57 0.85 -7.01
N LEU A 40 1.83 0.12 -7.85
CA LEU A 40 0.73 -0.74 -7.39
C LEU A 40 1.22 -1.86 -6.49
N ALA A 41 2.25 -2.59 -6.91
CA ALA A 41 2.83 -3.69 -6.13
C ALA A 41 3.29 -3.19 -4.76
N GLY A 42 4.09 -2.11 -4.73
CA GLY A 42 4.56 -1.53 -3.48
C GLY A 42 3.44 -1.04 -2.57
N THR A 43 2.42 -0.38 -3.13
CA THR A 43 1.24 0.08 -2.37
C THR A 43 0.45 -1.08 -1.78
N MET A 44 0.21 -2.14 -2.56
CA MET A 44 -0.48 -3.34 -2.08
C MET A 44 0.32 -4.05 -1.00
N THR A 45 1.64 -4.14 -1.13
CA THR A 45 2.51 -4.71 -0.09
C THR A 45 2.45 -3.89 1.20
N VAL A 46 2.54 -2.55 1.13
CA VAL A 46 2.38 -1.68 2.31
C VAL A 46 1.00 -1.87 2.95
N LEU A 47 -0.06 -1.93 2.15
CA LEU A 47 -1.42 -2.16 2.65
C LEU A 47 -1.53 -3.51 3.38
N THR A 48 -0.94 -4.57 2.83
CA THR A 48 -0.88 -5.88 3.51
C THR A 48 -0.16 -5.77 4.85
N GLY A 49 0.98 -5.08 4.90
CA GLY A 49 1.70 -4.85 6.15
C GLY A 49 0.86 -4.09 7.18
N TYR A 50 0.14 -3.05 6.75
CA TYR A 50 -0.76 -2.29 7.60
C TYR A 50 -1.93 -3.14 8.15
N ILE A 51 -2.50 -4.03 7.33
CA ILE A 51 -3.52 -4.98 7.77
C ILE A 51 -2.95 -5.86 8.89
N PHE A 52 -1.79 -6.49 8.67
CA PHE A 52 -1.15 -7.33 9.70
C PHE A 52 -0.84 -6.56 10.98
N PHE A 53 -0.42 -5.30 10.88
CA PHE A 53 -0.17 -4.45 12.04
C PHE A 53 -1.43 -4.20 12.88
N LEU A 54 -2.58 -3.99 12.24
CA LEU A 54 -3.85 -3.69 12.94
C LEU A 54 -4.58 -4.93 13.46
N LEU A 55 -4.42 -6.10 12.83
CA LEU A 55 -5.17 -7.31 13.17
C LEU A 55 -5.12 -7.67 14.68
N PRO A 56 -3.94 -7.71 15.34
CA PRO A 56 -3.87 -8.05 16.77
C PRO A 56 -4.68 -7.09 17.65
N TRP A 57 -4.60 -5.78 17.38
CA TRP A 57 -5.35 -4.77 18.11
C TRP A 57 -6.86 -4.94 17.96
N ILE A 58 -7.33 -5.33 16.78
CA ILE A 58 -8.76 -5.51 16.49
C ILE A 58 -9.31 -6.79 17.14
N PHE A 59 -8.61 -7.92 16.98
CA PHE A 59 -9.13 -9.24 17.36
C PHE A 59 -8.74 -9.67 18.77
N ILE A 60 -7.51 -9.36 19.19
CA ILE A 60 -6.96 -9.75 20.50
C ILE A 60 -7.18 -8.59 21.49
N GLY A 61 -6.99 -7.35 21.04
CA GLY A 61 -7.10 -6.15 21.87
C GLY A 61 -5.78 -5.68 22.47
N ASN A 62 -4.71 -6.44 22.25
CA ASN A 62 -3.37 -6.19 22.76
C ASN A 62 -2.37 -6.32 21.60
N ASP A 63 -1.18 -5.76 21.79
CA ASP A 63 -0.09 -5.96 20.85
C ASP A 63 0.43 -7.40 20.87
N VAL A 64 0.80 -7.90 19.69
CA VAL A 64 1.54 -9.16 19.52
C VAL A 64 2.87 -8.80 18.85
N PRO A 65 4.00 -8.80 19.61
CA PRO A 65 5.29 -8.32 19.12
C PRO A 65 5.76 -9.00 17.83
N GLU A 66 5.50 -10.30 17.69
CA GLU A 66 5.90 -11.10 16.53
C GLU A 66 5.19 -10.61 15.26
N ILE A 67 3.87 -10.37 15.36
CA ILE A 67 3.05 -9.88 14.24
C ILE A 67 3.44 -8.43 13.90
N ARG A 68 3.75 -7.62 14.92
CA ARG A 68 4.24 -6.26 14.72
C ARG A 68 5.55 -6.25 13.94
N ILE A 69 6.54 -7.03 14.36
CA ILE A 69 7.84 -7.11 13.68
C ILE A 69 7.65 -7.62 12.24
N PHE A 70 6.84 -8.66 12.06
CA PHE A 70 6.50 -9.17 10.72
C PHE A 70 5.86 -8.10 9.83
N SER A 71 4.92 -7.32 10.37
CA SER A 71 4.28 -6.23 9.65
C SER A 71 5.27 -5.15 9.22
N TYR A 72 6.26 -4.84 10.05
CA TYR A 72 7.32 -3.88 9.71
C TYR A 72 8.19 -4.37 8.57
N TYR A 73 8.53 -5.66 8.52
CA TYR A 73 9.26 -6.21 7.38
C TYR A 73 8.46 -6.12 6.09
N ILE A 74 7.15 -6.42 6.13
CA ILE A 74 6.28 -6.26 4.95
C ILE A 74 6.24 -4.80 4.50
N ILE A 75 6.01 -3.87 5.43
CA ILE A 75 5.97 -2.42 5.12
C ILE A 75 7.30 -1.98 4.50
N LEU A 76 8.42 -2.40 5.06
CA LEU A 76 9.75 -2.08 4.54
C LEU A 76 9.93 -2.58 3.10
N ILE A 77 9.55 -3.83 2.81
CA ILE A 77 9.60 -4.38 1.45
C ILE A 77 8.72 -3.55 0.50
N GLY A 78 7.50 -3.20 0.92
CA GLY A 78 6.60 -2.37 0.14
C GLY A 78 7.20 -0.99 -0.16
N LEU A 79 7.82 -0.35 0.83
CA LEU A 79 8.51 0.94 0.67
C LEU A 79 9.70 0.84 -0.29
N ILE A 80 10.50 -0.23 -0.22
CA ILE A 80 11.61 -0.46 -1.16
C ILE A 80 11.09 -0.57 -2.60
N ILE A 81 9.99 -1.31 -2.80
CA ILE A 81 9.36 -1.44 -4.13
C ILE A 81 8.85 -0.07 -4.62
N LEU A 82 8.22 0.72 -3.74
CA LEU A 82 7.75 2.07 -4.09
C LEU A 82 8.91 2.99 -4.48
N VAL A 83 9.98 3.03 -3.69
CA VAL A 83 11.18 3.83 -3.97
C VAL A 83 11.78 3.42 -5.32
N TYR A 84 11.93 2.12 -5.56
CA TYR A 84 12.39 1.62 -6.85
C TYR A 84 11.48 2.05 -8.01
N GLY A 85 10.16 1.94 -7.84
CA GLY A 85 9.17 2.36 -8.82
C GLY A 85 9.28 3.85 -9.17
N VAL A 86 9.37 4.72 -8.15
CA VAL A 86 9.54 6.17 -8.32
C VAL A 86 10.83 6.50 -9.06
N ILE A 87 11.96 5.92 -8.65
CA ILE A 87 13.26 6.13 -9.31
C ILE A 87 13.19 5.75 -10.79
N LYS A 88 12.61 4.58 -11.11
CA LYS A 88 12.50 4.11 -12.48
C LYS A 88 11.59 4.97 -13.35
N ILE A 89 10.47 5.46 -12.79
CA ILE A 89 9.58 6.38 -13.51
C ILE A 89 10.28 7.72 -13.76
N TYR A 90 11.00 8.23 -12.76
CA TYR A 90 11.78 9.46 -12.91
C TYR A 90 12.85 9.33 -14.01
N MET A 91 13.59 8.22 -14.05
CA MET A 91 14.57 7.96 -15.11
C MET A 91 13.94 7.93 -16.51
N ASP A 92 12.81 7.22 -16.66
CA ASP A 92 12.11 7.13 -17.94
C ASP A 92 11.64 8.51 -18.42
N TRP A 93 11.20 9.37 -17.51
CA TRP A 93 10.82 10.75 -17.84
C TRP A 93 12.00 11.64 -18.18
N LYS A 94 13.12 11.50 -17.45
CA LYS A 94 14.35 12.25 -17.71
C LYS A 94 14.91 11.97 -19.11
N GLU A 95 14.76 10.74 -19.61
CA GLU A 95 15.18 10.37 -20.96
C GLU A 95 14.30 10.98 -22.06
N VAL A 96 13.04 11.30 -21.78
CA VAL A 96 12.08 11.85 -22.76
C VAL A 96 12.13 13.38 -22.86
N ILE A 97 12.61 14.07 -21.82
CA ILE A 97 12.69 15.56 -21.79
C ILE A 97 13.99 16.09 -22.44
N LYS A 98 14.94 15.21 -22.76
CA LYS A 98 16.12 15.57 -23.57
C LYS A 98 15.81 15.60 -25.06
#